data_AF-A0A6L4Z3A4-F1
#
_entry.id   AF-A0A6L4Z3A4-F1
#
_cell.length_a   1.000
_cell.length_b   1.000
_cell.length_c   1.000
_cell.angle_alpha   90.00
_cell.angle_beta   90.00
_cell.angle_gamma   90.00
#
_symmetry.space_group_name_H-M   'P 1'
#
loop_
_entity.id
_entity.type
_entity.pdbx_description
1 polymer ?
#
loop_
_entity_poly.entity_id
_entity_poly.type
_entity_poly.pdbx_seq_one_letter_code
_entity_poly.pdbx_strand_id
1 'polypeptide(L)'
;MPTPQIVLLVVLGFVPSIIWLNFYFREDCHPEPKHLLTKVFLMGIIISPLAIIFQILLVKCGTIPAIQKLCLPLGFLQPASPEFLLWSAFVEEVVKFYAVRIVILNNVEFDEPIDAMIYMMVAALGFAAIENILIVFQTTPEGFTTTVNTLILRFIGATLLSLWTFRLLSCNLVVFSISQKKTVNYRYNTSDYISLRL
;
A
#
# COMPACT_ATOMS: atom_id res chain seq x y z
N MET A 1 14.16 -26.41 -9.79
CA MET A 1 14.26 -26.51 -8.32
C MET A 1 13.18 -27.48 -7.83
N PRO A 2 13.42 -28.26 -6.76
CA PRO A 2 12.39 -29.12 -6.20
C PRO A 2 11.19 -28.27 -5.73
N THR A 3 9.99 -28.66 -6.14
CA THR A 3 8.70 -28.06 -5.76
C THR A 3 8.54 -27.70 -4.27
N PRO A 4 9.05 -28.47 -3.28
CA PRO A 4 8.93 -28.09 -1.86
C PRO A 4 9.64 -26.78 -1.48
N GLN A 5 10.73 -26.41 -2.16
CA GLN A 5 11.47 -25.18 -1.82
C GLN A 5 10.68 -23.93 -2.18
N ILE A 6 9.93 -23.95 -3.28
CA ILE A 6 9.12 -22.81 -3.71
C ILE A 6 7.98 -22.57 -2.72
N VAL A 7 7.31 -23.64 -2.27
CA VAL A 7 6.24 -23.54 -1.27
C VAL A 7 6.77 -22.92 0.03
N LEU A 8 7.94 -23.35 0.48
CA LEU A 8 8.59 -22.78 1.67
C LEU A 8 8.88 -21.28 1.52
N LEU A 9 9.42 -20.86 0.37
CA LEU A 9 9.75 -19.45 0.10
C LEU A 9 8.49 -18.57 0.01
N VAL A 10 7.40 -19.07 -0.58
CA VAL A 10 6.11 -18.36 -0.63
C VAL A 10 5.55 -18.16 0.78
N VAL A 11 5.61 -19.20 1.62
CA VAL A 11 5.21 -19.08 3.03
C VAL A 11 6.06 -18.04 3.75
N LEU A 12 7.39 -18.07 3.57
CA LEU A 12 8.30 -17.08 4.14
C LEU A 12 7.99 -15.65 3.68
N GLY A 13 7.53 -15.45 2.44
CA GLY A 13 7.11 -14.14 1.93
C GLY A 13 5.88 -13.56 2.64
N PHE A 14 4.95 -14.41 3.08
CA PHE A 14 3.74 -14.02 3.82
C PHE A 14 3.96 -13.79 5.32
N VAL A 15 4.90 -14.52 5.93
CA VAL A 15 5.14 -14.54 7.37
C VAL A 15 5.28 -13.12 7.96
N PRO A 16 6.09 -12.21 7.41
CA PRO A 16 6.18 -10.82 7.87
C PRO A 16 4.85 -10.11 8.02
N SER A 17 4.03 -10.14 6.96
CA SER A 17 2.77 -9.41 6.90
C SER A 17 1.77 -9.96 7.92
N ILE A 18 1.77 -11.29 8.13
CA ILE A 18 0.90 -11.94 9.11
C ILE A 18 1.35 -11.65 10.55
N ILE A 19 2.66 -11.66 10.82
CA ILE A 19 3.20 -11.33 12.16
C ILE A 19 2.77 -9.93 12.57
N TRP A 20 2.97 -8.94 11.69
CA TRP A 20 2.60 -7.57 11.96
C TRP A 20 1.08 -7.40 12.08
N LEU A 21 0.29 -8.03 11.20
CA LEU A 21 -1.17 -7.99 11.30
C LEU A 21 -1.67 -8.54 12.66
N ASN A 22 -1.09 -9.65 13.12
CA ASN A 22 -1.43 -10.22 14.42
C ASN A 22 -0.94 -9.36 15.60
N PHE A 23 0.17 -8.62 15.44
CA PHE A 23 0.61 -7.64 16.42
C PHE A 23 -0.43 -6.51 16.57
N TYR A 24 -0.91 -5.94 15.46
CA TYR A 24 -1.94 -4.89 15.49
C TYR A 24 -3.27 -5.38 16.09
N PHE A 25 -3.65 -6.64 15.89
CA PHE A 25 -4.82 -7.22 16.56
C PHE A 25 -4.71 -7.33 18.09
N ARG A 26 -3.49 -7.24 18.66
CA ARG A 26 -3.23 -7.46 20.09
C ARG A 26 -2.91 -6.18 20.85
N GLU A 27 -2.32 -5.19 20.19
CA GLU A 27 -1.75 -4.00 20.85
C GLU A 27 -2.75 -2.86 21.05
N ASP A 28 -3.94 -2.91 20.41
CA ASP A 28 -4.88 -1.78 20.45
C ASP A 28 -5.66 -1.66 21.77
N CYS A 29 -5.49 -0.52 22.45
CA CYS A 29 -6.26 -0.14 23.64
C CYS A 29 -7.74 0.17 23.32
N HIS A 30 -8.04 0.64 22.10
CA HIS A 30 -9.39 0.80 21.56
C HIS A 30 -9.54 -0.18 20.40
N PRO A 31 -10.23 -1.31 20.59
CA PRO A 31 -10.22 -2.38 19.59
C PRO A 31 -10.96 -1.94 18.34
N GLU A 32 -10.22 -1.68 17.26
CA GLU A 32 -10.81 -1.56 15.93
C GLU A 32 -11.56 -2.87 15.55
N PRO A 33 -12.64 -2.77 14.77
CA PRO A 33 -13.31 -3.94 14.21
C PRO A 33 -12.33 -4.82 13.43
N LYS A 34 -12.07 -6.04 13.93
CA LYS A 34 -11.17 -7.02 13.26
C LYS A 34 -11.56 -7.31 11.80
N HIS A 35 -12.85 -7.23 11.50
CA HIS A 35 -13.38 -7.43 10.15
C HIS A 35 -12.95 -6.31 9.19
N LEU A 36 -12.79 -5.07 9.69
CA LEU A 36 -12.38 -3.92 8.90
C LEU A 36 -10.89 -3.96 8.61
N LEU A 37 -10.06 -4.24 9.63
CA LEU A 37 -8.63 -4.53 9.48
C LEU A 37 -8.38 -5.59 8.41
N THR A 38 -9.11 -6.71 8.48
CA THR A 38 -8.98 -7.78 7.49
C THR A 38 -9.42 -7.33 6.09
N LYS A 39 -10.52 -6.56 5.97
CA LYS A 39 -10.96 -5.99 4.68
C LYS A 39 -9.91 -5.06 4.08
N VAL A 40 -9.30 -4.19 4.89
CA VAL A 40 -8.26 -3.25 4.46
C VAL A 40 -7.01 -4.00 4.01
N PHE A 41 -6.60 -5.04 4.75
CA PHE A 41 -5.51 -5.92 4.36
C PHE A 41 -5.77 -6.59 2.99
N LEU A 42 -6.97 -7.16 2.81
CA LEU A 42 -7.37 -7.77 1.54
C LEU A 42 -7.44 -6.76 0.40
N MET A 43 -7.87 -5.52 0.65
CA MET A 43 -7.82 -4.47 -0.37
C MET A 43 -6.39 -4.08 -0.74
N GLY A 44 -5.46 -4.08 0.22
CA GLY A 44 -4.03 -3.93 -0.07
C GLY A 44 -3.50 -5.01 -1.01
N ILE A 45 -3.93 -6.27 -0.81
CA ILE A 45 -3.62 -7.39 -1.71
C ILE A 45 -4.21 -7.16 -3.11
N ILE A 46 -5.50 -6.80 -3.20
CA ILE A 46 -6.22 -6.65 -4.47
C ILE A 46 -5.67 -5.49 -5.29
N ILE A 47 -5.27 -4.39 -4.65
CA ILE A 47 -4.76 -3.22 -5.33
C ILE A 47 -3.29 -3.37 -5.76
N SER A 48 -2.53 -4.28 -5.14
CA SER A 48 -1.10 -4.44 -5.40
C SER A 48 -0.76 -4.72 -6.88
N PRO A 49 -1.45 -5.65 -7.58
CA PRO A 49 -1.24 -5.85 -9.01
C PRO A 49 -1.45 -4.60 -9.86
N LEU A 50 -2.34 -3.69 -9.44
CA LEU A 50 -2.60 -2.45 -10.18
C LEU A 50 -1.38 -1.53 -10.19
N ALA A 51 -0.68 -1.40 -9.06
CA ALA A 51 0.56 -0.62 -8.98
C ALA A 51 1.65 -1.20 -9.89
N ILE A 52 1.78 -2.52 -9.93
CA ILE A 52 2.75 -3.22 -10.78
C ILE A 52 2.43 -2.99 -12.27
N ILE A 53 1.16 -3.04 -12.65
CA ILE A 53 0.73 -2.71 -14.02
C ILE A 53 1.12 -1.29 -14.38
N PHE A 54 0.91 -0.31 -13.49
CA PHE A 54 1.34 1.07 -13.74
C PHE A 54 2.86 1.17 -13.95
N GLN A 55 3.66 0.49 -13.12
CA GLN A 55 5.12 0.46 -13.27
C GLN A 55 5.54 -0.13 -14.63
N ILE A 56 4.94 -1.25 -15.04
CA ILE A 56 5.23 -1.89 -16.34
C ILE A 56 4.83 -0.98 -17.50
N LEU A 57 3.67 -0.33 -17.42
CA LEU A 57 3.21 0.60 -18.46
C LEU A 57 4.16 1.79 -18.61
N LEU A 58 4.69 2.32 -17.51
CA LEU A 58 5.66 3.41 -17.53
C LEU A 58 6.96 2.99 -18.21
N VAL A 59 7.50 1.82 -17.88
CA VAL A 59 8.70 1.27 -18.53
C VAL A 59 8.45 1.09 -20.02
N LYS A 60 7.30 0.54 -20.42
CA LYS A 60 6.92 0.36 -21.83
C LYS A 60 6.77 1.69 -22.57
N CYS A 61 6.08 2.67 -22.00
CA CYS A 61 5.98 4.01 -22.59
C CYS A 61 7.36 4.66 -22.77
N GLY A 62 8.31 4.37 -21.87
CA GLY A 62 9.66 4.88 -21.97
C GLY A 62 10.50 4.34 -23.14
N THR A 63 10.09 3.21 -23.71
CA THR A 63 10.72 2.63 -24.91
C THR A 63 10.23 3.26 -26.22
N ILE A 64 9.24 4.15 -26.17
CA ILE A 64 8.71 4.84 -27.35
C ILE A 64 9.71 5.95 -27.75
N PRO A 65 10.29 5.92 -28.98
CA PRO A 65 11.37 6.82 -29.37
C PRO A 65 11.04 8.32 -29.27
N ALA A 66 9.75 8.67 -29.46
CA ALA A 66 9.26 10.04 -29.37
C ALA A 66 9.25 10.57 -27.92
N ILE A 67 8.90 9.72 -26.95
CA ILE A 67 8.86 10.06 -25.53
C ILE A 67 10.27 9.99 -24.93
N GLN A 68 11.06 9.02 -25.40
CA GLN A 68 12.44 8.81 -24.99
C GLN A 68 13.29 10.08 -25.18
N LYS A 69 13.17 10.79 -26.32
CA LYS A 69 13.93 12.04 -26.55
C LYS A 69 13.57 13.19 -25.59
N LEU A 70 12.34 13.23 -25.07
CA LEU A 70 11.88 14.28 -24.15
C LEU A 70 12.22 13.96 -22.69
N CYS A 71 12.21 12.69 -22.31
CA CYS A 71 12.34 12.25 -20.92
C CYS A 71 13.70 11.59 -20.57
N LEU A 72 14.53 11.26 -21.56
CA LEU A 72 15.93 10.82 -21.35
C LEU A 72 16.78 11.80 -20.51
N PRO A 73 16.74 13.14 -20.69
CA PRO A 73 17.59 14.03 -19.90
C PRO A 73 17.20 14.08 -18.42
N LEU A 74 16.06 13.51 -18.04
CA LEU A 74 15.52 13.51 -16.68
C LEU A 74 15.57 12.14 -15.98
N GLY A 75 16.08 11.08 -16.63
CA GLY A 75 16.27 9.77 -15.99
C GLY A 75 15.00 8.97 -15.64
N PHE A 76 13.80 9.56 -15.69
CA PHE A 76 12.53 8.95 -15.24
C PHE A 76 12.15 7.61 -15.88
N LEU A 77 12.71 7.29 -17.04
CA LEU A 77 12.31 6.13 -17.85
C LEU A 77 13.36 5.02 -17.86
N GLN A 78 14.52 5.24 -17.23
CA GLN A 78 15.57 4.25 -17.16
C GLN A 78 15.34 3.34 -15.95
N PRO A 79 15.24 2.02 -16.12
CA PRO A 79 15.12 1.10 -14.99
C PRO A 79 16.32 1.27 -14.06
N ALA A 80 16.06 1.29 -12.74
CA ALA A 80 17.05 1.50 -11.68
C ALA A 80 17.68 2.91 -11.58
N SER A 81 17.16 3.91 -12.30
CA SER A 81 17.51 5.31 -12.03
C SER A 81 16.86 5.77 -10.71
N PRO A 82 17.49 6.69 -9.96
CA PRO A 82 16.90 7.22 -8.73
C PRO A 82 15.57 7.92 -8.98
N GLU A 83 15.38 8.55 -10.14
CA GLU A 83 14.14 9.22 -10.51
C GLU A 83 13.01 8.22 -10.76
N PHE A 84 13.30 7.09 -11.41
CA PHE A 84 12.34 6.01 -11.59
C PHE A 84 11.93 5.40 -10.26
N LEU A 85 12.88 5.17 -9.34
CA LEU A 85 12.59 4.63 -8.00
C LEU A 85 11.69 5.57 -7.20
N LEU A 86 11.98 6.87 -7.20
CA LEU A 86 11.15 7.87 -6.53
C LEU A 86 9.73 7.93 -7.10
N TRP A 87 9.62 7.91 -8.43
CA TRP A 87 8.33 7.90 -9.10
C TRP A 87 7.53 6.62 -8.81
N SER A 88 8.19 5.45 -8.87
CA SER A 88 7.58 4.17 -8.56
C SER A 88 7.06 4.13 -7.12
N ALA A 89 7.87 4.60 -6.16
CA ALA A 89 7.48 4.70 -4.76
C ALA A 89 6.26 5.63 -4.57
N PHE A 90 6.24 6.76 -5.28
CA PHE A 90 5.09 7.68 -5.24
C PHE A 90 3.80 7.04 -5.77
N VAL A 91 3.87 6.35 -6.92
CA VAL A 91 2.71 5.66 -7.51
C VAL A 91 2.18 4.59 -6.57
N GLU A 92 3.07 3.77 -5.98
CA GLU A 92 2.66 2.75 -5.02
C GLU A 92 1.94 3.34 -3.81
N GLU A 93 2.45 4.45 -3.28
CA GLU A 93 1.85 5.12 -2.12
C GLU A 93 0.45 5.66 -2.45
N VAL A 94 0.29 6.28 -3.63
CA VAL A 94 -1.01 6.79 -4.10
C VAL A 94 -2.03 5.66 -4.29
N VAL A 95 -1.60 4.53 -4.85
CA VAL A 95 -2.46 3.36 -5.08
C VAL A 95 -2.90 2.73 -3.76
N LYS A 96 -1.99 2.58 -2.79
CA LYS A 96 -2.31 2.08 -1.45
C LYS A 96 -3.27 3.02 -0.71
N PHE A 97 -3.02 4.33 -0.79
CA PHE A 97 -3.93 5.33 -0.22
C PHE A 97 -5.35 5.21 -0.80
N TYR A 98 -5.46 5.03 -2.11
CA TYR A 98 -6.76 4.87 -2.77
C TYR A 98 -7.52 3.64 -2.27
N ALA A 99 -6.81 2.51 -2.05
CA ALA A 99 -7.41 1.31 -1.49
C ALA A 99 -7.99 1.55 -0.08
N VAL A 100 -7.24 2.24 0.78
CA VAL A 100 -7.73 2.61 2.12
C VAL A 100 -8.92 3.56 2.04
N ARG A 101 -8.84 4.57 1.17
CA ARG A 101 -9.89 5.57 0.98
C ARG A 101 -11.22 4.93 0.59
N ILE A 102 -11.22 3.94 -0.30
CA ILE A 102 -12.44 3.22 -0.70
C ILE A 102 -13.08 2.50 0.51
N VAL A 103 -12.26 1.92 1.40
CA VAL A 103 -12.76 1.13 2.53
C VAL A 103 -13.20 2.04 3.69
N ILE A 104 -12.46 3.10 4.01
CA ILE A 104 -12.71 3.93 5.19
C ILE A 104 -13.82 4.97 4.95
N LEU A 105 -13.93 5.56 3.76
CA LEU A 105 -14.83 6.72 3.54
C LEU A 105 -16.30 6.43 3.87
N ASN A 106 -16.73 5.17 3.74
CA ASN A 106 -18.11 4.76 4.01
C ASN A 106 -18.30 4.17 5.42
N ASN A 107 -17.25 4.03 6.23
CA ASN A 107 -17.36 3.44 7.56
C ASN A 107 -17.60 4.50 8.64
N VAL A 108 -18.64 4.24 9.43
CA VAL A 108 -19.02 5.07 10.59
C VAL A 108 -17.99 4.96 11.70
N GLU A 109 -17.34 3.79 11.81
CA GLU A 109 -16.36 3.45 12.85
C GLU A 109 -15.02 4.20 12.71
N PHE A 110 -14.81 4.96 11.64
CA PHE A 110 -13.65 5.85 11.50
C PHE A 110 -13.92 7.19 12.17
N ASP A 111 -13.50 7.32 13.43
CA ASP A 111 -13.72 8.53 14.25
C ASP A 111 -12.40 9.23 14.61
N GLU A 112 -11.30 8.47 14.73
CA GLU A 112 -10.03 9.02 15.18
C GLU A 112 -8.93 9.11 14.11
N PRO A 113 -8.03 10.12 14.22
CA PRO A 113 -6.83 10.23 13.39
C PRO A 113 -5.95 8.98 13.39
N ILE A 114 -5.89 8.29 14.54
CA ILE A 114 -4.99 7.18 14.77
C ILE A 114 -5.45 5.92 14.03
N ASP A 115 -6.76 5.71 13.93
CA ASP A 115 -7.37 4.60 13.20
C ASP A 115 -6.94 4.58 11.73
N ALA A 116 -6.89 5.76 11.10
CA ALA A 116 -6.44 5.88 9.72
C ALA A 116 -4.98 5.46 9.56
N MET A 117 -4.12 5.73 10.55
CA MET A 117 -2.74 5.27 10.52
C MET A 117 -2.68 3.75 10.54
N ILE A 118 -3.48 3.11 11.41
CA ILE A 118 -3.53 1.66 11.55
C ILE A 118 -4.04 1.02 10.26
N TYR A 119 -5.14 1.49 9.70
CA TYR A 119 -5.65 1.00 8.41
C TYR A 119 -4.65 1.19 7.26
N MET A 120 -3.94 2.32 7.20
CA MET A 120 -2.92 2.53 6.18
C MET A 120 -1.74 1.57 6.33
N MET A 121 -1.26 1.32 7.56
CA MET A 121 -0.24 0.31 7.84
C MET A 121 -0.71 -1.09 7.42
N VAL A 122 -1.96 -1.44 7.74
CA VAL A 122 -2.54 -2.75 7.41
C VAL A 122 -2.73 -2.95 5.91
N ALA A 123 -3.13 -1.91 5.16
CA ALA A 123 -3.15 -1.95 3.70
C ALA A 123 -1.75 -2.14 3.11
N ALA A 124 -0.74 -1.48 3.68
CA ALA A 124 0.65 -1.64 3.27
C ALA A 124 1.18 -3.07 3.51
N LEU A 125 0.80 -3.70 4.63
CA LEU A 125 1.16 -5.10 4.90
C LEU A 125 0.55 -6.06 3.88
N GLY A 126 -0.70 -5.83 3.48
CA GLY A 126 -1.37 -6.62 2.44
C GLY A 126 -0.70 -6.44 1.08
N PHE A 127 -0.35 -5.21 0.73
CA PHE A 127 0.41 -4.92 -0.49
C PHE A 127 1.80 -5.60 -0.48
N ALA A 128 2.53 -5.49 0.63
CA ALA A 128 3.85 -6.09 0.80
C ALA A 128 3.81 -7.62 0.72
N ALA A 129 2.72 -8.25 1.17
CA ALA A 129 2.56 -9.70 1.08
C ALA A 129 2.60 -10.18 -0.38
N ILE A 130 1.84 -9.53 -1.27
CA ILE A 130 1.85 -9.86 -2.71
C ILE A 130 3.19 -9.58 -3.35
N GLU A 131 3.79 -8.43 -3.04
CA GLU A 131 5.07 -8.05 -3.62
C GLU A 131 6.21 -9.03 -3.22
N ASN A 132 6.23 -9.47 -1.96
CA ASN A 132 7.19 -10.47 -1.48
C ASN A 132 7.04 -11.80 -2.22
N ILE A 133 5.82 -12.25 -2.48
CA ILE A 133 5.55 -13.48 -3.24
C ILE A 133 6.01 -13.34 -4.68
N LEU A 134 5.73 -12.22 -5.32
CA LEU A 134 6.16 -11.96 -6.69
C LEU A 134 7.69 -11.97 -6.79
N ILE A 135 8.39 -11.44 -5.80
CA ILE A 135 9.85 -11.45 -5.75
C ILE A 135 10.41 -12.83 -5.51
N VAL A 136 9.74 -13.68 -4.71
CA VAL A 136 10.09 -15.10 -4.63
C VAL A 136 10.05 -15.71 -6.03
N PHE A 137 8.97 -15.51 -6.79
CA PHE A 137 8.88 -16.07 -8.14
C PHE A 137 9.94 -15.52 -9.11
N GLN A 138 10.31 -14.24 -8.99
CA GLN A 138 11.32 -13.60 -9.83
C GLN A 138 12.75 -14.04 -9.49
N THR A 139 13.06 -14.24 -8.21
CA THR A 139 14.43 -14.56 -7.73
C THR A 139 14.67 -16.07 -7.59
N THR A 140 13.63 -16.90 -7.60
CA THR A 140 13.74 -18.37 -7.57
C THR A 140 14.71 -18.94 -8.61
N PRO A 141 14.78 -18.42 -9.86
CA PRO A 141 15.75 -18.90 -10.85
C PRO A 141 17.21 -18.59 -10.50
N GLU A 142 17.47 -17.55 -9.70
CA GLU A 142 18.82 -17.08 -9.36
C GLU A 142 19.47 -17.89 -8.23
N GLY A 143 18.66 -18.52 -7.38
CA GLY A 143 19.14 -19.37 -6.29
C GLY A 143 18.33 -19.25 -5.00
N PHE A 144 18.36 -20.28 -4.16
CA PHE A 144 17.66 -20.25 -2.86
C PHE A 144 18.25 -19.19 -1.92
N THR A 145 19.58 -19.06 -1.87
CA THR A 145 20.28 -18.13 -0.98
C THR A 145 20.03 -16.67 -1.34
N THR A 146 19.95 -16.34 -2.64
CA THR A 146 19.65 -14.99 -3.10
C THR A 146 18.22 -14.60 -2.75
N THR A 147 17.23 -15.47 -2.97
CA THR A 147 15.84 -15.21 -2.59
C THR A 147 15.68 -14.97 -1.08
N VAL A 148 16.32 -15.80 -0.24
CA VAL A 148 16.24 -15.63 1.23
C VAL A 148 16.85 -14.30 1.66
N ASN A 149 18.04 -13.95 1.14
CA ASN A 149 18.67 -12.68 1.47
C ASN A 149 17.82 -11.49 1.01
N THR A 150 17.22 -11.56 -0.17
CA THR A 150 16.31 -10.53 -0.68
C THR A 150 15.06 -10.41 0.20
N LEU A 151 14.47 -11.52 0.66
CA LEU A 151 13.33 -11.49 1.58
C LEU A 151 13.69 -10.85 2.93
N ILE A 152 14.86 -11.16 3.49
CA ILE A 152 15.34 -10.53 4.73
C ILE A 152 15.54 -9.03 4.54
N LEU A 153 16.17 -8.62 3.43
CA LEU A 153 16.37 -7.21 3.10
C LEU A 153 15.04 -6.49 2.88
N ARG A 154 14.02 -7.17 2.34
CA ARG A 154 12.67 -6.61 2.20
C ARG A 154 11.94 -6.51 3.53
N PHE A 155 12.14 -7.49 4.42
CA PHE A 155 11.59 -7.45 5.77
C PHE A 155 12.17 -6.31 6.63
N ILE A 156 13.45 -6.00 6.45
CA ILE A 156 14.08 -4.92 7.20
C ILE A 156 13.88 -3.60 6.45
N GLY A 157 14.21 -3.56 5.16
CA GLY A 157 14.18 -2.35 4.35
C GLY A 157 12.77 -1.94 3.95
N ALA A 158 12.12 -2.74 3.10
CA ALA A 158 10.86 -2.35 2.47
C ALA A 158 9.72 -2.20 3.49
N THR A 159 9.57 -3.13 4.44
CA THR A 159 8.50 -3.03 5.44
C THR A 159 8.77 -1.94 6.48
N LEU A 160 9.99 -1.75 6.99
CA LEU A 160 10.24 -0.62 7.91
C LEU A 160 10.09 0.72 7.18
N LEU A 161 10.72 0.88 6.01
CA LEU A 161 10.65 2.13 5.26
C LEU A 161 9.20 2.48 4.90
N SER A 162 8.40 1.49 4.51
CA SER A 162 6.97 1.69 4.26
C SER A 162 6.23 2.15 5.52
N LEU A 163 6.54 1.60 6.71
CA LEU A 163 5.93 2.04 7.96
C LEU A 163 6.31 3.49 8.31
N TRP A 164 7.57 3.90 8.06
CA TRP A 164 8.03 5.27 8.28
C TRP A 164 7.39 6.26 7.31
N THR A 165 7.30 5.93 6.02
CA THR A 165 6.66 6.79 5.01
C THR A 165 5.16 6.89 5.25
N PHE A 166 4.51 5.78 5.59
CA PHE A 166 3.10 5.78 5.93
C PHE A 166 2.79 6.64 7.14
N ARG A 167 3.66 6.65 8.16
CA ARG A 167 3.48 7.55 9.31
C ARG A 167 3.50 9.02 8.90
N LEU A 168 4.41 9.41 8.00
CA LEU A 168 4.50 10.79 7.50
C LEU A 168 3.35 11.18 6.57
N LEU A 169 2.93 10.27 5.70
CA LEU A 169 1.81 10.50 4.77
C LEU A 169 0.46 10.51 5.50
N SER A 170 0.28 9.62 6.47
CA SER A 170 -0.92 9.57 7.32
C SER A 170 -1.11 10.87 8.07
N CYS A 171 -0.07 11.44 8.70
CA CYS A 171 -0.20 12.71 9.42
C CYS A 171 -0.76 13.86 8.56
N ASN A 172 -0.41 13.92 7.28
CA ASN A 172 -0.89 14.97 6.38
C ASN A 172 -2.30 14.67 5.80
N LEU A 173 -2.57 13.43 5.43
CA LEU A 173 -3.84 13.04 4.80
C LEU A 173 -4.98 12.85 5.80
N VAL A 174 -4.67 12.53 7.06
CA VAL A 174 -5.65 12.41 8.15
C VAL A 174 -6.28 13.77 8.48
N VAL A 175 -5.48 14.84 8.50
CA VAL A 175 -5.99 16.22 8.63
C VAL A 175 -6.96 16.53 7.47
N PHE A 176 -6.65 16.07 6.26
CA PHE A 176 -7.50 16.28 5.09
C PHE A 176 -8.80 15.45 5.12
N SER A 177 -8.74 14.18 5.52
CA SER A 177 -9.92 13.30 5.54
C SER A 177 -10.92 13.65 6.66
N ILE A 178 -10.43 14.05 7.84
CA ILE A 178 -11.28 14.57 8.93
C ILE A 178 -11.97 15.87 8.49
N SER A 179 -11.28 16.70 7.71
CA SER A 179 -11.87 17.91 7.10
C SER A 179 -13.00 17.57 6.11
N GLN A 180 -12.85 16.48 5.33
CA GLN A 180 -13.86 16.02 4.37
C GLN A 180 -15.10 15.37 5.02
N LYS A 181 -14.93 14.56 6.07
CA LYS A 181 -16.08 14.02 6.83
C LYS A 181 -16.90 15.15 7.47
N LYS A 182 -16.24 16.18 8.03
CA LYS A 182 -16.92 17.36 8.60
C LYS A 182 -17.72 18.13 7.55
N THR A 183 -17.21 18.33 6.34
CA THR A 183 -17.94 19.05 5.28
C THR A 183 -19.10 18.25 4.69
N VAL A 184 -18.98 16.93 4.57
CA VAL A 184 -20.07 16.06 4.12
C VAL A 184 -21.19 16.00 5.16
N ASN A 185 -20.87 15.80 6.43
CA ASN A 185 -21.89 15.76 7.51
C ASN A 185 -22.59 17.12 7.67
N TYR A 186 -21.88 18.23 7.47
CA TYR A 186 -22.48 19.57 7.44
C TYR A 186 -23.52 19.74 6.32
N ARG A 187 -23.25 19.20 5.11
CA ARG A 187 -24.18 19.28 3.97
C ARG A 187 -25.45 18.47 4.19
N TYR A 188 -25.35 17.27 4.77
CA TYR A 188 -26.53 16.47 5.09
C TYR A 188 -27.41 17.18 6.12
N ASN A 189 -26.81 17.68 7.21
CA ASN A 189 -27.57 18.37 8.25
C ASN A 189 -28.22 19.67 7.73
N THR A 190 -27.52 20.46 6.91
CA THR A 190 -28.13 21.68 6.31
C THR A 190 -29.21 21.38 5.28
N SER A 191 -29.11 20.29 4.52
CA SER A 191 -30.17 19.88 3.58
C SER A 191 -31.45 19.49 4.32
N ASP A 192 -31.36 18.77 5.45
CA ASP A 192 -32.50 18.39 6.27
C ASP A 192 -33.18 19.60 6.94
N TYR A 193 -32.41 20.60 7.39
CA TYR A 193 -32.97 21.85 7.94
C TYR A 193 -33.69 22.70 6.89
N ILE A 194 -33.25 22.66 5.62
CA ILE A 194 -33.88 23.40 4.53
C ILE A 194 -35.18 22.70 4.09
N SER A 195 -35.23 21.37 4.06
CA SER A 195 -36.44 20.62 3.75
C SER A 195 -37.52 20.67 4.83
N LEU A 196 -37.16 20.92 6.09
CA LEU A 196 -38.11 21.10 7.21
C LEU A 196 -38.67 22.52 7.33
N ARG A 197 -38.15 23.49 6.56
CA ARG A 197 -38.57 24.91 6.56
C ARG A 197 -39.34 25.34 5.30
N LEU A 198 -39.58 24.43 4.36
CA LEU A 198 -40.44 24.63 3.18
C LEU A 198 -41.75 23.87 3.37
#